data_AF-A0A1G5J0Z0-F1
#
_entry.id   AF-A0A1G5J0Z0-F1
#
_cell.length_a   1.000
_cell.length_b   1.000
_cell.length_c   1.000
_cell.angle_alpha   90.00
_cell.angle_beta   90.00
_cell.angle_gamma   90.00
#
_symmetry.space_group_name_H-M   'P 1'
#
loop_
_entity.id
_entity.type
_entity.pdbx_description
1 polymer ?
#
loop_
_entity_poly.entity_id
_entity_poly.type
_entity_poly.pdbx_seq_one_letter_code
_entity_poly.pdbx_strand_id
1 'polypeptide(L)'
;MDFAIVLYMNDEQTAMVNGMIRELVPECGSDFCLGIVPHMAVAMKMDKEGLYKGFKKLSEIFNPFTARIDKMALIKWEEDDPYQELAVYDLH
;
A
#
# COMPACT_ATOMS: atom_id res chain seq x y z
N MET A 1 7.75 -9.62 -15.82
CA MET A 1 6.66 -8.68 -15.48
C MET A 1 6.05 -9.21 -14.23
N ASP A 2 6.25 -8.47 -13.16
CA ASP A 2 5.90 -8.89 -11.82
C ASP A 2 4.49 -8.39 -11.53
N PHE A 3 3.61 -9.31 -11.16
CA PHE A 3 2.23 -8.97 -10.85
C PHE A 3 2.02 -8.86 -9.33
N ALA A 4 0.99 -8.12 -8.94
CA ALA A 4 0.60 -7.93 -7.55
C ALA A 4 -0.92 -8.11 -7.37
N ILE A 5 -1.31 -8.49 -6.16
CA ILE A 5 -2.70 -8.47 -5.68
C ILE A 5 -2.80 -7.35 -4.66
N VAL A 6 -3.73 -6.42 -4.88
CA VAL A 6 -3.92 -5.25 -4.04
C VAL A 6 -5.38 -5.15 -3.58
N LEU A 7 -5.58 -4.58 -2.39
CA LEU A 7 -6.89 -4.20 -1.87
C LEU A 7 -7.05 -2.69 -1.99
N TYR A 8 -8.20 -2.26 -2.50
CA TYR A 8 -8.56 -0.84 -2.57
C TYR A 8 -9.41 -0.44 -1.38
N MET A 9 -9.25 0.82 -0.98
CA MET A 9 -10.11 1.47 -0.01
C MET A 9 -11.37 2.02 -0.69
N ASN A 10 -12.35 2.44 0.10
CA ASN A 10 -13.51 3.16 -0.46
C ASN A 10 -13.11 4.56 -0.95
N ASP A 11 -14.01 5.25 -1.66
CA ASP A 11 -13.74 6.55 -2.27
C ASP A 11 -13.40 7.64 -1.24
N GLU A 12 -14.05 7.60 -0.07
CA GLU A 12 -13.82 8.55 1.02
C GLU A 12 -12.39 8.43 1.59
N GLN A 13 -12.00 7.21 1.96
CA GLN A 13 -10.65 6.91 2.46
C GLN A 13 -9.59 7.18 1.38
N THR A 14 -9.90 6.87 0.12
CA THR A 14 -9.04 7.18 -1.03
C THR A 14 -8.80 8.69 -1.16
N ALA A 15 -9.85 9.50 -1.03
CA ALA A 15 -9.74 10.95 -1.07
C ALA A 15 -8.92 11.49 0.11
N MET A 16 -9.12 10.95 1.32
CA MET A 16 -8.34 11.33 2.51
C MET A 16 -6.83 11.08 2.33
N VAL A 17 -6.44 9.88 1.89
CA VAL A 17 -5.02 9.54 1.69
C VAL A 17 -4.40 10.37 0.58
N ASN A 18 -5.13 10.60 -0.53
CA ASN A 18 -4.67 11.49 -1.59
C ASN A 18 -4.49 12.94 -1.11
N GLY A 19 -5.32 13.42 -0.18
CA GLY A 19 -5.15 14.71 0.48
C GLY A 19 -3.82 14.79 1.22
N MET A 20 -3.52 13.79 2.07
CA MET A 20 -2.26 13.71 2.81
C MET A 20 -1.05 13.66 1.88
N ILE A 21 -1.09 12.87 0.80
CA ILE A 21 0.01 12.82 -0.19
C ILE A 21 0.26 14.22 -0.77
N ARG A 22 -0.77 14.95 -1.16
CA ARG A 22 -0.63 16.30 -1.72
C ARG A 22 0.02 17.29 -0.74
N GLU A 23 -0.30 17.17 0.54
CA GLU A 23 0.31 17.99 1.59
C GLU A 23 1.78 17.63 1.84
N LEU A 24 2.18 16.38 1.61
CA LEU A 24 3.56 15.92 1.81
C LEU A 24 4.51 16.28 0.66
N VAL A 25 3.99 16.43 -0.57
CA VAL A 25 4.80 16.67 -1.79
C VAL A 25 5.79 17.84 -1.63
N PRO A 26 5.40 19.02 -1.09
CA PRO A 26 6.33 20.14 -0.90
C PRO A 26 7.44 19.84 0.11
N GLU A 27 7.18 19.01 1.11
CA GLU A 27 8.12 18.68 2.19
C GLU A 27 9.10 17.58 1.76
N CYS A 28 8.63 16.56 1.02
CA CYS A 28 9.47 15.46 0.55
C CYS A 28 10.17 15.74 -0.79
N GLY A 29 9.72 16.75 -1.54
CA GLY A 29 10.26 17.08 -2.86
C GLY A 29 9.99 16.00 -3.93
N SER A 30 9.00 15.14 -3.71
CA SER A 30 8.66 14.04 -4.62
C SER A 30 7.16 13.97 -4.89
N ASP A 31 6.80 13.85 -6.16
CA ASP A 31 5.43 13.65 -6.66
C ASP A 31 5.14 12.18 -7.01
N PHE A 32 6.02 11.24 -6.66
CA PHE A 32 5.91 9.84 -7.07
C PHE A 32 4.55 9.22 -6.73
N CYS A 33 4.01 9.54 -5.56
CA CYS A 33 2.72 9.03 -5.10
C CYS A 33 1.51 9.80 -5.68
N LEU A 34 1.71 10.94 -6.36
CA LEU A 34 0.62 11.67 -7.00
C LEU A 34 0.06 10.88 -8.18
N GLY A 35 -1.26 10.68 -8.17
CA GLY A 35 -1.98 9.94 -9.21
C GLY A 35 -1.93 8.41 -9.04
N ILE A 36 -1.15 7.90 -8.09
CA ILE A 36 -1.23 6.49 -7.68
C ILE A 36 -2.45 6.34 -6.77
N VAL A 37 -3.39 5.47 -7.14
CA VAL A 37 -4.54 5.16 -6.28
C VAL A 37 -4.02 4.44 -5.04
N PRO A 38 -4.24 4.98 -3.83
CA PRO A 38 -3.85 4.34 -2.58
C PRO A 38 -4.46 2.93 -2.45
N HIS A 39 -3.61 1.95 -2.15
CA HIS A 39 -3.98 0.55 -2.05
C HIS A 39 -3.08 -0.18 -1.05
N MET A 40 -3.54 -1.35 -0.59
CA MET A 40 -2.75 -2.24 0.26
C MET A 40 -2.31 -3.45 -0.57
N ALA A 41 -1.01 -3.61 -0.79
CA ALA A 41 -0.48 -4.81 -1.44
C ALA A 41 -0.59 -6.02 -0.49
N VAL A 42 -1.16 -7.12 -0.99
CA VAL A 42 -1.32 -8.38 -0.23
C VAL A 42 -0.39 -9.47 -0.75
N ALA A 43 -0.04 -9.42 -2.03
CA ALA A 43 0.98 -10.28 -2.64
C ALA A 43 1.67 -9.53 -3.80
N MET A 44 2.96 -9.74 -3.99
CA MET A 44 3.78 -9.08 -5.02
C MET A 44 4.80 -10.05 -5.63
N LYS A 45 5.46 -9.64 -6.72
CA LYS A 45 6.53 -10.40 -7.40
C LYS A 45 6.08 -11.80 -7.83
N MET A 46 4.83 -11.91 -8.26
CA MET A 46 4.24 -13.18 -8.70
C MET A 46 4.35 -13.35 -10.21
N ASP A 47 4.48 -14.60 -10.66
CA ASP A 47 4.20 -14.95 -12.06
C ASP A 47 2.69 -14.90 -12.36
N LYS A 48 2.35 -14.97 -13.64
CA LYS A 48 0.96 -14.87 -14.10
C LYS A 48 0.06 -16.01 -13.59
N GLU A 49 0.58 -17.24 -13.51
CA GLU A 49 -0.23 -18.39 -13.08
C GLU A 49 -0.52 -18.32 -11.59
N GLY A 50 0.49 -18.00 -10.79
CA GLY A 50 0.39 -17.74 -9.37
C GLY A 50 -0.59 -16.62 -9.08
N LEU A 51 -0.56 -15.53 -9.87
CA LEU A 51 -1.47 -14.39 -9.71
C LEU A 51 -2.94 -14.82 -9.72
N TYR A 52 -3.36 -15.58 -10.74
CA TYR A 52 -4.76 -15.99 -10.85
C TYR A 52 -5.18 -16.96 -9.75
N LYS A 53 -4.29 -17.88 -9.36
CA LYS A 53 -4.56 -18.81 -8.24
C LYS A 53 -4.70 -18.04 -6.92
N GLY A 54 -3.79 -17.12 -6.66
CA GLY A 54 -3.81 -16.26 -5.46
C GLY A 54 -5.05 -15.38 -5.42
N PHE A 55 -5.39 -14.74 -6.54
CA PHE A 55 -6.57 -13.88 -6.63
C PHE A 55 -7.88 -14.66 -6.41
N LYS A 56 -8.01 -15.83 -7.03
CA LYS A 56 -9.14 -16.73 -6.79
C LYS A 56 -9.23 -17.10 -5.31
N LYS A 57 -8.11 -17.52 -4.70
CA LYS A 57 -8.12 -17.92 -3.29
C LYS A 57 -8.50 -16.76 -2.36
N LEU A 58 -7.98 -15.57 -2.63
CA LEU A 58 -8.34 -14.36 -1.87
C LEU A 58 -9.85 -14.10 -1.96
N SER A 59 -10.45 -14.19 -3.15
CA SER A 59 -11.90 -14.00 -3.33
C SER A 59 -12.77 -14.99 -2.56
N GLU A 60 -12.26 -16.18 -2.24
CA GLU A 60 -12.97 -17.19 -1.45
C GLU A 60 -12.90 -16.94 0.06
N ILE A 61 -11.81 -16.30 0.53
CA ILE A 61 -11.54 -16.13 1.98
C ILE A 61 -11.71 -14.68 2.46
N PHE A 62 -11.79 -13.73 1.54
CA PHE A 62 -11.86 -12.32 1.87
C PHE A 62 -13.24 -11.97 2.43
N ASN A 63 -13.23 -11.44 3.65
CA ASN A 63 -14.40 -10.79 4.24
C ASN A 63 -14.08 -9.30 4.35
N PRO A 64 -14.89 -8.38 3.78
CA PRO A 64 -14.67 -6.95 3.92
C PRO A 64 -14.56 -6.52 5.39
N PHE A 65 -13.59 -5.66 5.68
CA PHE A 65 -13.37 -5.12 7.01
C PHE A 65 -12.98 -3.65 6.95
N THR A 66 -13.20 -2.94 8.05
CA THR A 66 -12.64 -1.60 8.28
C THR A 66 -11.43 -1.75 9.20
N ALA A 67 -10.30 -1.16 8.81
CA ALA A 67 -9.09 -1.13 9.62
C ALA A 67 -8.79 0.30 10.07
N ARG A 68 -8.14 0.40 11.24
CA ARG A 68 -7.55 1.64 11.75
C ARG A 68 -6.04 1.61 11.50
N ILE A 69 -5.45 2.76 11.15
CA ILE A 69 -4.00 2.91 11.06
C ILE A 69 -3.49 3.24 12.47
N ASP A 70 -2.79 2.30 13.08
CA ASP A 70 -2.27 2.45 14.46
C ASP A 70 -0.83 2.96 14.51
N LYS A 71 -0.09 2.87 13.40
CA LYS A 71 1.33 3.26 13.32
C LYS A 71 1.68 3.84 11.96
N MET A 72 2.70 4.69 11.94
CA MET A 72 3.41 5.10 10.72
C MET A 72 4.91 4.86 10.87
N ALA A 73 5.58 4.53 9.76
CA ALA A 73 7.00 4.27 9.74
C ALA A 73 7.71 5.08 8.65
N LEU A 74 8.89 5.61 8.97
CA LEU A 74 9.85 6.08 7.99
C LEU A 74 10.71 4.88 7.59
N ILE A 75 10.74 4.57 6.30
CA ILE A 75 11.49 3.41 5.77
C ILE A 75 12.62 3.85 4.84
N LYS A 76 13.67 3.04 4.79
CA LYS A 76 14.65 3.01 3.71
C LYS A 76 14.26 1.92 2.73
N TRP A 77 14.27 2.25 1.44
CA TRP A 77 14.02 1.31 0.36
C TRP A 77 15.32 0.96 -0.36
N GLU A 78 15.67 -0.33 -0.37
CA GLU A 78 16.76 -0.88 -1.19
C GLU A 78 16.23 -2.07 -2.01
N GLU A 79 16.83 -2.32 -3.18
CA GLU A 79 16.37 -3.37 -4.10
C GLU A 79 16.54 -4.79 -3.50
N ASP A 80 17.65 -5.00 -2.78
CA ASP A 80 18.02 -6.28 -2.17
C ASP A 80 17.53 -6.41 -0.71
N ASP A 81 17.16 -5.31 -0.06
CA ASP A 81 16.62 -5.28 1.30
C ASP A 81 15.53 -4.18 1.45
N PRO A 82 14.34 -4.39 0.86
CA PRO A 82 13.28 -3.40 0.89
C PRO A 82 12.66 -3.29 2.29
N TYR A 83 12.22 -2.08 2.65
CA TYR A 83 11.46 -1.77 3.88
C TYR A 83 12.26 -1.84 5.20
N GLN A 84 13.52 -1.40 5.22
CA GLN A 84 14.22 -1.19 6.49
C GLN A 84 13.58 -0.01 7.27
N GLU A 85 13.07 -0.26 8.47
CA GLU A 85 12.47 0.79 9.32
C GLU A 85 13.55 1.68 9.95
N LEU A 86 13.46 3.00 9.71
CA LEU A 86 14.34 4.01 10.29
C LEU A 86 13.72 4.65 11.55
N ALA A 87 12.40 4.83 11.57
CA ALA A 87 11.65 5.32 12.71
C ALA A 87 10.20 4.83 12.66
N VAL A 88 9.59 4.58 13.82
CA VAL A 88 8.18 4.17 13.95
C VAL A 88 7.49 5.10 14.94
N TYR A 89 6.28 5.54 14.59
CA TYR A 89 5.44 6.41 15.42
C TYR A 89 4.08 5.76 15.66
N ASP A 90 3.73 5.54 16.92
CA ASP A 90 2.43 5.02 17.34
C ASP A 90 1.37 6.15 17.36
N LEU A 91 0.21 5.90 16.75
CA LEU A 91 -0.85 6.89 16.51
C LEU A 91 -1.97 6.90 17.57
N HIS A 92 -1.84 6.09 18.63
CA HIS A 92 -2.69 5.91 19.82
C HIS A 92 -4.16 6.39 19.72
#